data_AF-A0AA38HI53-F1
#
_entry.id   AF-A0AA38HI53-F1
#
_cell.length_a   1.000
_cell.length_b   1.000
_cell.length_c   1.000
_cell.angle_alpha   90.00
_cell.angle_beta   90.00
_cell.angle_gamma   90.00
#
_symmetry.space_group_name_H-M   'P 1'
#
loop_
_entity.id
_entity.type
_entity.pdbx_description
1 polymer ?
#
loop_
_entity_poly.entity_id
_entity_poly.type
_entity_poly.pdbx_seq_one_letter_code
_entity_poly.pdbx_strand_id
1 'polypeptide(L)'
;MIDPIFSDLKVVIGEIKDFINNELQNNKEDVCLGFAIPGVVDFKNTLVKTESSFKNIDIDFKKYFSDIPAIKQIILLNDGKAALLGEKYYGNLSDVENGFVITIGTAIGGAALLNNKLLRGSHNFAGEYSKQFAYVTGDDKDDEISIYCGLLQACYRFAFAKNISPSTIDKTKLIDAYIANDTDAVKIIEE
;
A
#
# COMPACT_ATOMS: atom_id res chain seq x y z
N MET A 1 7.73 13.14 -4.17
CA MET A 1 8.62 12.01 -4.53
C MET A 1 9.17 11.45 -3.23
N ILE A 2 9.11 10.14 -3.00
CA ILE A 2 9.80 9.51 -1.86
C ILE A 2 11.31 9.69 -2.12
N ASP A 3 12.10 9.99 -1.09
CA ASP A 3 13.55 10.05 -1.21
C ASP A 3 14.05 8.75 -1.87
N PRO A 4 14.89 8.79 -2.91
CA PRO A 4 15.40 7.59 -3.57
C PRO A 4 15.99 6.57 -2.60
N ILE A 5 16.59 7.01 -1.48
CA ILE A 5 17.10 6.14 -0.42
C ILE A 5 15.98 5.30 0.22
N PHE A 6 14.83 5.90 0.48
CA PHE A 6 13.67 5.20 1.05
C PHE A 6 12.90 4.36 0.03
N SER A 7 13.35 4.28 -1.23
CA SER A 7 12.82 3.35 -2.21
C SER A 7 13.57 2.01 -2.27
N ASP A 8 14.73 1.87 -1.60
CA ASP A 8 15.46 0.60 -1.53
C ASP A 8 15.01 -0.22 -0.31
N LEU A 9 14.37 -1.36 -0.55
CA LEU A 9 13.89 -2.21 0.54
C LEU A 9 15.04 -2.70 1.44
N LYS A 10 16.23 -2.92 0.89
CA LYS A 10 17.38 -3.42 1.65
C LYS A 10 17.88 -2.41 2.67
N VAL A 11 17.83 -1.12 2.32
CA VAL A 11 18.19 -0.04 3.23
C VAL A 11 17.15 0.07 4.33
N VAL A 12 15.88 0.17 3.97
CA VAL A 12 14.77 0.33 4.93
C VAL A 12 14.68 -0.87 5.89
N ILE A 13 14.81 -2.10 5.38
CA ILE A 13 14.73 -3.28 6.26
C ILE A 13 15.93 -3.38 7.21
N GLY A 14 17.10 -2.85 6.81
CA GLY A 14 18.27 -2.74 7.68
C GLY A 14 18.01 -1.82 8.86
N GLU A 15 17.48 -0.62 8.60
CA GLU A 15 17.09 0.33 9.66
C GLU A 15 16.02 -0.25 10.59
N ILE A 16 15.03 -0.95 10.02
CA ILE A 16 13.99 -1.64 10.80
C ILE A 16 14.60 -2.75 11.68
N LYS A 17 15.57 -3.51 11.15
CA LYS A 17 16.25 -4.56 11.92
C LYS A 17 17.05 -3.99 13.07
N ASP A 18 17.79 -2.91 12.85
CA ASP A 18 18.54 -2.23 13.92
C ASP A 18 17.59 -1.71 15.00
N PHE A 19 16.46 -1.09 14.61
CA PHE A 19 15.42 -0.67 15.52
C PHE A 19 14.86 -1.84 16.34
N ILE A 20 14.44 -2.93 15.69
CA ILE A 20 13.89 -4.12 16.37
C ILE A 20 14.92 -4.71 17.34
N ASN A 21 16.19 -4.81 16.92
CA ASN A 21 17.23 -5.36 17.76
C ASN A 21 17.42 -4.52 19.03
N ASN A 22 17.40 -3.18 18.90
CA ASN A 22 17.48 -2.27 20.04
C ASN A 22 16.29 -2.41 21.00
N GLU A 23 15.06 -2.51 20.47
CA GLU A 23 13.85 -2.71 21.29
C GLU A 23 13.87 -4.07 22.02
N LEU A 24 14.47 -5.10 21.41
CA LEU A 24 14.51 -6.46 21.97
C LEU A 24 15.72 -6.73 22.87
N GLN A 25 16.73 -5.85 22.95
CA GLN A 25 17.96 -6.09 23.74
C GLN A 25 17.69 -6.46 25.21
N ASN A 26 16.62 -5.91 25.80
CA ASN A 26 16.24 -6.18 27.19
C ASN A 26 14.97 -7.03 27.32
N ASN A 27 14.39 -7.46 26.20
CA ASN A 27 13.18 -8.26 26.19
C ASN A 27 13.52 -9.74 26.29
N LYS A 28 12.93 -10.43 27.27
CA LYS A 28 13.08 -11.88 27.46
C LYS A 28 11.94 -12.67 26.82
N GLU A 29 10.97 -11.99 26.26
CA GLU A 29 9.80 -12.61 25.65
C GLU A 29 10.03 -12.89 24.17
N ASP A 30 9.44 -14.00 23.74
CA ASP A 30 9.36 -14.38 22.35
C ASP A 30 8.34 -13.48 21.63
N VAL A 31 8.68 -13.01 20.42
CA VAL A 31 7.85 -12.09 19.64
C VAL A 31 7.55 -12.61 18.24
N CYS A 32 6.42 -12.15 17.70
CA CYS A 32 6.05 -12.32 16.29
C CYS A 32 6.07 -10.97 15.59
N LEU A 33 6.65 -10.90 14.39
CA LEU A 33 6.70 -9.68 13.59
C LEU A 33 5.73 -9.77 12.41
N GLY A 34 4.92 -8.72 12.25
CA GLY A 34 4.06 -8.53 11.08
C GLY A 34 4.54 -7.34 10.26
N PHE A 35 4.73 -7.54 8.95
CA PHE A 35 5.12 -6.50 8.02
C PHE A 35 4.00 -6.24 7.01
N ALA A 36 3.51 -5.01 6.96
CA ALA A 36 2.66 -4.52 5.89
C ALA A 36 3.54 -3.85 4.83
N ILE A 37 3.63 -4.45 3.64
CA ILE A 37 4.56 -4.06 2.58
C ILE A 37 3.76 -3.77 1.30
N PRO A 38 4.05 -2.67 0.56
CA PRO A 38 3.41 -2.42 -0.72
C PRO A 38 3.83 -3.47 -1.76
N GLY A 39 2.85 -3.91 -2.56
CA GLY A 39 3.03 -4.94 -3.58
C GLY A 39 2.59 -6.34 -3.14
N VAL A 40 2.75 -7.30 -4.05
CA VAL A 40 2.32 -8.69 -3.82
C VAL A 40 3.39 -9.45 -3.05
N VAL A 41 2.97 -10.15 -2.01
CA VAL A 41 3.86 -10.94 -1.14
C VAL A 41 3.59 -12.45 -1.28
N ASP A 42 4.65 -13.24 -1.13
CA ASP A 42 4.56 -14.65 -0.77
C ASP A 42 4.60 -14.77 0.75
N PHE A 43 3.43 -14.84 1.37
CA PHE A 43 3.31 -14.95 2.82
C PHE A 43 3.85 -16.28 3.38
N LYS A 44 3.97 -17.32 2.56
CA LYS A 44 4.49 -18.63 3.01
C LYS A 44 6.01 -18.62 3.11
N ASN A 45 6.65 -18.01 2.12
CA ASN A 45 8.11 -17.93 2.02
C ASN A 45 8.68 -16.61 2.55
N THR A 46 7.82 -15.69 3.02
CA THR A 46 8.20 -14.36 3.54
C THR A 46 9.00 -13.52 2.53
N LEU A 47 8.53 -13.52 1.28
CA LEU A 47 9.15 -12.80 0.15
C LEU A 47 8.22 -11.72 -0.40
N VAL A 48 8.80 -10.64 -0.90
CA VAL A 48 8.10 -9.66 -1.74
C VAL A 48 8.29 -10.08 -3.21
N LYS A 49 7.21 -10.16 -3.98
CA LYS A 49 7.22 -10.71 -5.36
C LYS A 49 7.20 -9.65 -6.46
N THR A 50 6.81 -8.41 -6.14
CA THR A 50 6.64 -7.34 -7.12
C THR A 50 7.24 -6.05 -6.60
N GLU A 51 8.04 -5.38 -7.43
CA GLU A 51 8.45 -4.01 -7.13
C GLU A 51 7.23 -3.09 -7.17
N SER A 52 7.23 -2.09 -6.31
CA SER A 52 6.16 -1.10 -6.20
C SER A 52 6.79 0.22 -5.76
N SER A 53 6.42 0.77 -4.61
CA SER A 53 7.16 1.87 -3.98
C SER A 53 8.58 1.46 -3.56
N PHE A 54 8.81 0.15 -3.36
CA PHE A 54 10.12 -0.41 -3.07
C PHE A 54 10.73 -1.12 -4.29
N LYS A 55 12.05 -0.96 -4.41
CA LYS A 55 12.97 -1.69 -5.30
C LYS A 55 13.86 -2.63 -4.50
N ASN A 56 14.65 -3.46 -5.20
CA ASN A 56 15.61 -4.39 -4.59
C ASN A 56 14.94 -5.38 -3.61
N ILE A 57 13.76 -5.84 -4.01
CA ILE A 57 12.81 -6.59 -3.19
C ILE A 57 13.21 -8.05 -2.87
N ASP A 58 14.30 -8.54 -3.45
CA ASP A 58 14.79 -9.92 -3.27
C ASP A 58 15.43 -10.09 -1.87
N ILE A 59 14.55 -10.20 -0.87
CA ILE A 59 14.89 -10.36 0.54
C ILE A 59 13.99 -11.45 1.13
N ASP A 60 14.61 -12.50 1.66
CA ASP A 60 13.97 -13.47 2.53
C ASP A 60 13.97 -12.92 3.96
N PHE A 61 12.82 -12.43 4.42
CA PHE A 61 12.71 -11.81 5.73
C PHE A 61 13.00 -12.82 6.83
N LYS A 62 12.50 -14.05 6.73
CA LYS A 62 12.78 -15.08 7.75
C LYS A 62 14.27 -15.32 7.90
N LYS A 63 15.01 -15.41 6.80
CA LYS A 63 16.47 -15.54 6.83
C LYS A 63 17.15 -14.27 7.35
N TYR A 64 16.68 -13.10 6.91
CA TYR A 64 17.27 -11.80 7.24
C TYR A 64 17.27 -11.49 8.75
N PHE A 65 16.24 -11.92 9.47
CA PHE A 65 16.06 -11.72 10.92
C PHE A 65 16.45 -12.95 11.77
N SER A 66 17.00 -14.00 11.16
CA SER A 66 17.27 -15.29 11.82
C SER A 66 18.28 -15.23 12.96
N ASP A 67 19.10 -14.18 13.01
CA ASP A 67 20.11 -13.90 14.02
C ASP A 67 19.55 -13.24 15.30
N ILE A 68 18.24 -12.94 15.35
CA ILE A 68 17.56 -12.38 16.52
C ILE A 68 16.67 -13.48 17.15
N PRO A 69 17.13 -14.21 18.19
CA PRO A 69 16.48 -15.44 18.66
C PRO A 69 15.09 -15.26 19.26
N ALA A 70 14.77 -14.04 19.73
CA ALA A 70 13.46 -13.70 20.27
C ALA A 70 12.35 -13.72 19.20
N ILE A 71 12.69 -13.55 17.91
CA ILE A 71 11.71 -13.54 16.83
C ILE A 71 11.34 -15.00 16.48
N LYS A 72 10.11 -15.40 16.75
CA LYS A 72 9.61 -16.76 16.45
C LYS A 72 8.87 -16.88 15.14
N GLN A 73 8.25 -15.80 14.71
CA GLN A 73 7.46 -15.78 13.50
C GLN A 73 7.61 -14.45 12.79
N ILE A 74 7.66 -14.53 11.46
CA ILE A 74 7.58 -13.37 10.58
C ILE A 74 6.43 -13.60 9.61
N ILE A 75 5.55 -12.61 9.51
CA ILE A 75 4.40 -12.62 8.61
C ILE A 75 4.52 -11.40 7.71
N LEU A 76 4.42 -11.62 6.40
CA LEU A 76 4.32 -10.55 5.42
C LEU A 76 2.89 -10.47 4.89
N LEU A 77 2.40 -9.25 4.74
CA LEU A 77 1.11 -8.96 4.16
C LEU A 77 1.22 -7.73 3.25
N ASN A 78 0.43 -7.71 2.18
CA ASN A 78 0.21 -6.50 1.42
C ASN A 78 -0.49 -5.44 2.32
N ASP A 79 -0.17 -4.16 2.13
CA ASP A 79 -0.73 -3.03 2.87
C ASP A 79 -2.27 -2.92 2.79
N GLY A 80 -2.87 -3.06 1.61
CA GLY A 80 -4.34 -3.07 1.44
C GLY A 80 -5.00 -4.25 2.16
N LYS A 81 -4.35 -5.42 2.16
CA LYS A 81 -4.80 -6.60 2.91
C LYS A 81 -4.64 -6.39 4.42
N ALA A 82 -3.59 -5.72 4.87
CA ALA A 82 -3.40 -5.34 6.26
C ALA A 82 -4.48 -4.36 6.73
N ALA A 83 -4.81 -3.36 5.91
CA ALA A 83 -5.91 -2.43 6.18
C ALA A 83 -7.25 -3.17 6.38
N LEU A 84 -7.56 -4.14 5.51
CA LEU A 84 -8.77 -4.96 5.68
C LEU A 84 -8.77 -5.78 6.97
N LEU A 85 -7.64 -6.39 7.34
CA LEU A 85 -7.57 -7.10 8.62
C LEU A 85 -7.72 -6.15 9.81
N GLY A 86 -7.19 -4.92 9.71
CA GLY A 86 -7.43 -3.86 10.69
C GLY A 86 -8.93 -3.59 10.86
N GLU A 87 -9.64 -3.35 9.76
CA GLU A 87 -11.09 -3.15 9.78
C GLU A 87 -11.86 -4.38 10.28
N LYS A 88 -11.40 -5.60 9.96
CA LYS A 88 -12.04 -6.84 10.39
C LYS A 88 -11.85 -7.10 11.89
N TYR A 89 -10.71 -6.77 12.47
CA TYR A 89 -10.47 -7.06 13.89
C TYR A 89 -10.79 -5.90 14.81
N TYR A 90 -10.72 -4.67 14.32
CA TYR A 90 -10.78 -3.46 15.15
C TYR A 90 -11.69 -2.37 14.60
N GLY A 91 -12.28 -2.54 13.42
CA GLY A 91 -13.05 -1.50 12.73
C GLY A 91 -14.44 -1.98 12.30
N ASN A 92 -14.91 -1.40 11.20
CA ASN A 92 -16.31 -1.50 10.77
C ASN A 92 -16.66 -2.85 10.11
N LEU A 93 -15.67 -3.72 9.86
CA LEU A 93 -15.88 -5.04 9.28
C LEU A 93 -15.92 -6.17 10.33
N SER A 94 -15.91 -5.86 11.63
CA SER A 94 -15.90 -6.84 12.73
C SER A 94 -17.00 -7.91 12.59
N ASP A 95 -18.24 -7.49 12.39
CA ASP A 95 -19.42 -8.36 12.25
C ASP A 95 -19.78 -8.68 10.79
N VAL A 96 -18.92 -8.27 9.85
CA VAL A 96 -19.14 -8.49 8.42
C VAL A 96 -18.49 -9.79 7.97
N GLU A 97 -19.27 -10.70 7.40
CA GLU A 97 -18.77 -11.98 6.87
C GLU A 97 -18.11 -11.83 5.49
N ASN A 98 -18.74 -11.05 4.62
CA ASN A 98 -18.30 -10.79 3.25
C ASN A 98 -18.23 -9.28 3.06
N GLY A 99 -17.06 -8.78 2.66
CA GLY A 99 -16.84 -7.34 2.56
C GLY A 99 -15.60 -7.03 1.76
N PHE A 100 -15.38 -5.75 1.51
CA PHE A 100 -14.18 -5.28 0.83
C PHE A 100 -13.70 -4.00 1.47
N VAL A 101 -12.40 -3.75 1.36
CA VAL A 101 -11.78 -2.46 1.67
C VAL A 101 -11.16 -1.94 0.39
N ILE A 102 -11.39 -0.66 0.14
CA ILE A 102 -10.69 0.12 -0.88
C ILE A 102 -9.97 1.24 -0.14
N THR A 103 -8.66 1.36 -0.37
CA THR A 103 -7.88 2.47 0.16
C THR A 103 -7.58 3.44 -0.97
N ILE A 104 -7.86 4.72 -0.74
CA ILE A 104 -7.60 5.79 -1.70
C ILE A 104 -6.45 6.64 -1.14
N GLY A 105 -5.29 6.53 -1.77
CA GLY A 105 -4.07 7.22 -1.36
C GLY A 105 -3.29 7.67 -2.58
N THR A 106 -1.96 7.47 -2.56
CA THR A 106 -1.11 7.68 -3.75
C THR A 106 -1.71 7.00 -5.00
N ALA A 107 -2.19 5.77 -4.81
CA ALA A 107 -2.95 4.98 -5.77
C ALA A 107 -4.16 4.33 -5.07
N ILE A 108 -4.78 3.32 -5.68
CA ILE A 108 -5.86 2.52 -5.07
C ILE A 108 -5.35 1.19 -4.53
N GLY A 109 -5.42 0.99 -3.22
CA GLY A 109 -5.23 -0.32 -2.62
C GLY A 109 -6.55 -1.01 -2.34
N GLY A 110 -6.49 -2.27 -1.95
CA GLY A 110 -7.65 -2.93 -1.41
C GLY A 110 -7.49 -4.40 -1.12
N ALA A 111 -8.57 -4.97 -0.62
CA ALA A 111 -8.70 -6.38 -0.33
C ALA A 111 -10.17 -6.77 -0.21
N ALA A 112 -10.45 -8.06 -0.25
CA ALA A 112 -11.77 -8.60 0.00
C ALA A 112 -11.74 -9.65 1.11
N LEU A 113 -12.85 -9.75 1.82
CA LEU A 113 -13.20 -10.76 2.80
C LEU A 113 -14.31 -11.61 2.21
N LEU A 114 -14.15 -12.93 2.24
CA LEU A 114 -15.15 -13.89 1.80
C LEU A 114 -15.25 -14.99 2.86
N ASN A 115 -16.45 -15.24 3.37
CA ASN A 115 -16.73 -16.20 4.43
C ASN A 115 -15.81 -16.02 5.66
N ASN A 116 -15.72 -14.77 6.15
CA ASN A 116 -14.85 -14.35 7.24
C ASN A 116 -13.34 -14.56 7.00
N LYS A 117 -12.91 -14.82 5.76
CA LYS A 117 -11.50 -15.06 5.41
C LYS A 117 -11.02 -14.07 4.39
N LEU A 118 -9.78 -13.62 4.56
CA LEU A 118 -9.11 -12.79 3.57
C LEU A 118 -9.03 -13.52 2.23
N LEU A 119 -9.59 -12.93 1.18
CA LEU A 119 -9.50 -13.44 -0.17
C LEU A 119 -8.12 -13.10 -0.75
N ARG A 120 -7.30 -14.13 -0.99
CA ARG A 120 -5.94 -13.97 -1.54
C ARG A 120 -5.86 -14.28 -3.04
N GLY A 121 -6.74 -15.17 -3.53
CA GLY A 121 -6.62 -15.74 -4.88
C GLY A 121 -5.44 -16.72 -5.01
N SER A 122 -5.28 -17.33 -6.18
CA SER A 122 -4.26 -18.36 -6.43
C SER A 122 -2.82 -17.84 -6.38
N HIS A 123 -2.62 -16.56 -6.71
CA HIS A 123 -1.29 -15.94 -6.80
C HIS A 123 -1.04 -14.82 -5.77
N ASN A 124 -1.94 -14.63 -4.79
CA ASN A 124 -1.98 -13.52 -3.83
C ASN A 124 -2.32 -12.13 -4.43
N PHE A 125 -2.83 -12.09 -5.67
CA PHE A 125 -3.21 -10.86 -6.37
C PHE A 125 -4.66 -10.40 -6.14
N ALA A 126 -5.49 -11.17 -5.43
CA ALA A 126 -6.86 -10.72 -5.17
C ALA A 126 -6.84 -9.42 -4.35
N GLY A 127 -7.65 -8.45 -4.77
CA GLY A 127 -7.70 -7.11 -4.16
C GLY A 127 -6.68 -6.10 -4.68
N GLU A 128 -5.76 -6.47 -5.58
CA GLU A 128 -4.80 -5.53 -6.20
C GLU A 128 -5.48 -4.66 -7.29
N TYR A 129 -6.45 -3.84 -6.89
CA TYR A 129 -7.31 -3.10 -7.82
C TYR A 129 -6.55 -2.04 -8.64
N SER A 130 -5.48 -1.44 -8.09
CA SER A 130 -4.62 -0.48 -8.82
C SER A 130 -4.14 -0.97 -10.18
N LYS A 131 -3.92 -2.28 -10.31
CA LYS A 131 -3.30 -2.91 -11.48
C LYS A 131 -4.30 -3.54 -12.44
N GLN A 132 -5.60 -3.40 -12.16
CA GLN A 132 -6.62 -3.80 -13.12
C GLN A 132 -6.70 -2.76 -14.23
N PHE A 133 -6.83 -3.22 -15.46
CA PHE A 133 -7.19 -2.38 -16.59
C PHE A 133 -8.68 -2.12 -16.56
N ALA A 134 -9.06 -0.86 -16.72
CA ALA A 134 -10.46 -0.49 -16.84
C ALA A 134 -10.65 0.42 -18.04
N TYR A 135 -11.81 0.26 -18.68
CA TYR A 135 -12.26 1.13 -19.75
C TYR A 135 -12.83 2.41 -19.11
N VAL A 136 -11.96 3.29 -18.62
CA VAL A 136 -12.35 4.45 -17.81
C VAL A 136 -12.83 5.61 -18.67
N THR A 137 -12.23 5.82 -19.85
CA THR A 137 -12.45 7.04 -20.66
C THR A 137 -13.21 6.81 -21.96
N GLY A 138 -13.58 5.57 -22.29
CA GLY A 138 -14.24 5.26 -23.56
C GLY A 138 -13.32 5.30 -24.79
N ASP A 139 -12.04 5.62 -24.61
CA ASP A 139 -10.99 5.42 -25.62
C ASP A 139 -10.48 3.98 -25.54
N ASP A 140 -10.16 3.36 -26.69
CA ASP A 140 -9.66 1.97 -26.87
C ASP A 140 -8.29 1.67 -26.21
N LYS A 141 -7.94 2.34 -25.11
CA LYS A 141 -6.70 2.12 -24.38
C LYS A 141 -7.01 1.51 -23.02
N ASP A 142 -6.54 0.29 -22.84
CA ASP A 142 -6.45 -0.36 -21.53
C ASP A 142 -5.45 0.44 -20.67
N ASP A 143 -5.96 1.30 -19.81
CA ASP A 143 -5.15 2.01 -18.81
C ASP A 143 -5.39 1.40 -17.41
N GLU A 144 -4.35 1.37 -16.59
CA GLU A 144 -4.45 0.91 -15.20
C GLU A 144 -5.37 1.85 -14.40
N ILE A 145 -6.29 1.31 -13.59
CA ILE A 145 -7.19 2.08 -12.70
C ILE A 145 -6.41 3.07 -11.82
N SER A 146 -5.21 2.69 -11.39
CA SER A 146 -4.34 3.55 -10.57
C SER A 146 -4.02 4.90 -11.22
N ILE A 147 -4.00 4.96 -12.56
CA ILE A 147 -3.77 6.19 -13.30
C ILE A 147 -4.95 7.14 -13.08
N TYR A 148 -6.20 6.70 -13.11
CA TYR A 148 -7.32 7.65 -12.99
C TYR A 148 -7.68 7.97 -11.55
N CYS A 149 -7.66 6.98 -10.68
CA CYS A 149 -8.33 7.08 -9.39
C CYS A 149 -7.37 7.30 -8.19
N GLY A 150 -6.06 7.36 -8.43
CA GLY A 150 -5.08 7.70 -7.41
C GLY A 150 -5.00 9.21 -7.14
N LEU A 151 -4.82 9.61 -5.87
CA LEU A 151 -4.65 11.02 -5.51
C LEU A 151 -3.39 11.63 -6.13
N LEU A 152 -2.35 10.81 -6.37
CA LEU A 152 -1.14 11.30 -7.04
C LEU A 152 -1.47 11.78 -8.46
N GLN A 153 -2.23 11.00 -9.24
CA GLN A 153 -2.61 11.45 -10.58
C GLN A 153 -3.60 12.62 -10.53
N ALA A 154 -4.51 12.64 -9.57
CA ALA A 154 -5.37 13.82 -9.36
C ALA A 154 -4.53 15.10 -9.13
N CYS A 155 -3.46 15.01 -8.34
CA CYS A 155 -2.51 16.11 -8.15
C CYS A 155 -1.79 16.50 -9.45
N TYR A 156 -1.36 15.53 -10.25
CA TYR A 156 -0.76 15.79 -11.56
C TYR A 156 -1.74 16.52 -12.49
N ARG A 157 -2.97 16.01 -12.63
CA ARG A 157 -4.03 16.62 -13.46
C ARG A 157 -4.31 18.05 -13.02
N PHE A 158 -4.36 18.30 -11.71
CA PHE A 158 -4.61 19.64 -11.17
C PHE A 158 -3.45 20.60 -11.46
N ALA A 159 -2.21 20.15 -11.26
CA ALA A 159 -1.03 20.94 -11.59
C ALA A 159 -0.98 21.30 -13.08
N PHE A 160 -1.32 20.34 -13.96
CA PHE A 160 -1.43 20.60 -15.40
C PHE A 160 -2.52 21.62 -15.73
N ALA A 161 -3.72 21.50 -15.13
CA ALA A 161 -4.81 22.46 -15.33
C ALA A 161 -4.39 23.89 -14.90
N LYS A 162 -3.60 24.00 -13.83
CA LYS A 162 -3.08 25.27 -13.32
C LYS A 162 -1.80 25.77 -14.02
N ASN A 163 -1.24 25.01 -14.97
CA ASN A 163 0.04 25.31 -15.60
C ASN A 163 1.19 25.52 -14.60
N ILE A 164 1.22 24.71 -13.55
CA ILE A 164 2.28 24.72 -12.52
C ILE A 164 3.01 23.39 -12.48
N SER A 165 4.21 23.38 -11.89
CA SER A 165 4.97 22.14 -11.72
C SER A 165 4.21 21.14 -10.82
N PRO A 166 4.04 19.87 -11.22
CA PRO A 166 3.43 18.87 -10.34
C PRO A 166 4.15 18.66 -9.02
N SER A 167 5.44 18.96 -8.94
CA SER A 167 6.20 18.90 -7.68
C SER A 167 5.75 19.91 -6.63
N THR A 168 4.96 20.93 -6.99
CA THR A 168 4.47 21.94 -6.06
C THR A 168 3.09 21.61 -5.49
N ILE A 169 2.40 20.60 -6.03
CA ILE A 169 1.09 20.15 -5.57
C ILE A 169 1.23 18.83 -4.81
N ASP A 170 0.55 18.76 -3.68
CA ASP A 170 0.31 17.52 -2.94
C ASP A 170 -1.19 17.34 -2.71
N LYS A 171 -1.56 16.20 -2.11
CA LYS A 171 -2.95 15.86 -1.81
C LYS A 171 -3.63 16.91 -0.93
N THR A 172 -2.90 17.55 -0.02
CA THR A 172 -3.47 18.56 0.87
C THR A 172 -3.86 19.79 0.08
N LYS A 173 -2.95 20.30 -0.77
CA LYS A 173 -3.22 21.46 -1.62
C LYS A 173 -4.36 21.24 -2.60
N LEU A 174 -4.46 20.03 -3.17
CA LEU A 174 -5.58 19.68 -4.04
C LEU A 174 -6.92 19.73 -3.28
N ILE A 175 -6.98 19.13 -2.08
CA ILE A 175 -8.18 19.13 -1.26
C ILE A 175 -8.52 20.54 -0.76
N ASP A 176 -7.54 21.35 -0.39
CA ASP A 176 -7.76 22.74 0.01
C ASP A 176 -8.35 23.56 -1.14
N ALA A 177 -7.85 23.37 -2.37
CA ALA A 177 -8.39 24.01 -3.56
C ALA A 177 -9.83 23.56 -3.84
N TYR A 178 -10.13 22.27 -3.66
CA TYR A 178 -11.49 21.74 -3.77
C TYR A 178 -12.45 22.37 -2.75
N ILE A 179 -12.05 22.43 -1.48
CA ILE A 179 -12.84 23.06 -0.41
C ILE A 179 -13.05 24.55 -0.69
N ALA A 180 -12.07 25.22 -1.32
CA ALA A 180 -12.19 26.61 -1.77
C ALA A 180 -13.05 26.78 -3.04
N ASN A 181 -13.65 25.71 -3.57
CA ASN A 181 -14.43 25.70 -4.82
C ASN A 181 -13.62 26.14 -6.05
N ASP A 182 -12.32 25.83 -6.08
CA ASP A 182 -11.53 25.99 -7.29
C ASP A 182 -12.12 25.12 -8.42
N THR A 183 -12.49 25.74 -9.54
CA THR A 183 -13.19 25.07 -10.64
C THR A 183 -12.43 23.88 -11.22
N ASP A 184 -11.09 23.92 -11.27
CA ASP A 184 -10.30 22.81 -11.80
C ASP A 184 -10.22 21.67 -10.77
N ALA A 185 -10.09 22.00 -9.48
CA ALA A 185 -10.07 21.00 -8.42
C ALA A 185 -11.41 20.27 -8.29
N VAL A 186 -12.53 21.01 -8.35
CA VAL A 186 -13.89 20.44 -8.35
C VAL A 186 -14.06 19.48 -9.52
N LYS A 187 -13.75 19.92 -10.73
CA LYS A 187 -13.84 19.07 -11.93
C LYS A 187 -13.03 17.78 -11.78
N ILE A 188 -11.81 17.84 -11.26
CA ILE A 188 -10.93 16.67 -11.16
C ILE A 188 -11.39 15.66 -10.09
N ILE A 189 -12.01 16.12 -9.00
CA ILE A 189 -12.45 15.27 -7.90
C ILE A 189 -13.83 14.66 -8.15
N GLU A 190 -14.70 15.36 -8.87
CA GLU A 190 -16.06 14.92 -9.17
C GLU A 190 -16.21 14.14 -10.49
N GLU A 191 -15.18 14.14 -11.35
CA GLU A 191 -15.05 13.24 -12.53
C GLU A 191 -14.87 11.77 -12.13
#